data_AF-A0AAQ3XBY6-F1
#
_entry.id   AF-A0AAQ3XBY6-F1
#
_cell.length_a   1.000
_cell.length_b   1.000
_cell.length_c   1.000
_cell.angle_alpha   90.00
_cell.angle_beta   90.00
_cell.angle_gamma   90.00
#
_symmetry.space_group_name_H-M   'P 1'
#
loop_
_entity.id
_entity.type
_entity.pdbx_description
1 polymer ?
#
loop_
_entity_poly.entity_id
_entity_poly.type
_entity_poly.pdbx_seq_one_letter_code
_entity_poly.pdbx_strand_id
1 'polypeptide(L)'
;MAFAADADASAVPPSVVSAAEDTLAAAESVGDHISQLLAAAAEDPDAVAELPPLLRARTFLAVAQAATSLLGGTILSALFLLERLSLCQEKLNRFEDWDKAPLRPTTTLNTQAAARFIGHSLSHLTSDQKRSMQSISRGERRGWSGQKRKTEPLPEKKSVRAATEEFLAKAAQELIGHSDSRVKGPVLLISDEDED
;
A
#
# COMPACT_ATOMS: atom_id res chain seq x y z
N MET A 1 -46.79 0.17 58.80
CA MET A 1 -46.92 -0.74 57.64
C MET A 1 -46.27 -0.02 56.47
N ALA A 2 -45.07 -0.44 56.09
CA ALA A 2 -44.25 0.23 55.08
C ALA A 2 -44.80 -0.11 53.68
N PHE A 3 -45.11 0.91 52.89
CA PHE A 3 -45.24 0.75 51.45
C PHE A 3 -43.84 0.94 50.86
N ALA A 4 -43.29 -0.16 50.37
CA ALA A 4 -42.05 -0.18 49.61
C ALA A 4 -42.23 0.68 48.36
N ALA A 5 -41.29 1.59 48.14
CA ALA A 5 -41.16 2.33 46.90
C ALA A 5 -40.76 1.34 45.81
N ASP A 6 -41.69 1.03 44.91
CA ASP A 6 -41.36 0.51 43.58
C ASP A 6 -40.72 1.65 42.80
N ALA A 7 -39.41 1.79 43.00
CA ALA A 7 -38.52 2.57 42.16
C ALA A 7 -37.68 1.60 41.32
N ASP A 8 -38.35 0.68 40.61
CA ASP A 8 -37.75 -0.07 39.50
C ASP A 8 -37.63 0.86 38.28
N ALA A 9 -36.73 1.83 38.39
CA ALA A 9 -36.22 2.61 37.28
C ALA A 9 -34.83 2.08 36.95
N SER A 10 -34.75 1.17 35.98
CA SER A 10 -33.57 0.85 35.13
C SER A 10 -32.25 1.50 35.60
N ALA A 11 -31.63 0.96 36.66
CA ALA A 11 -30.40 1.52 37.22
C ALA A 11 -29.20 0.99 36.43
N VAL A 12 -28.57 1.85 35.63
CA VAL A 12 -27.30 1.56 34.96
C VAL A 12 -26.26 1.20 36.03
N PRO A 13 -25.51 0.08 35.89
CA PRO A 13 -24.51 -0.31 36.88
C PRO A 13 -23.44 0.79 37.08
N PRO A 14 -22.97 1.04 38.31
CA PRO A 14 -21.97 2.08 38.58
C PRO A 14 -20.65 1.84 37.83
N SER A 15 -20.32 0.59 37.50
CA SER A 15 -19.16 0.25 36.67
C SER A 15 -19.28 0.78 35.23
N VAL A 16 -20.49 0.81 34.67
CA VAL A 16 -20.74 1.35 33.33
C VAL A 16 -20.60 2.88 33.35
N VAL A 17 -21.09 3.53 34.41
CA VAL A 17 -20.95 4.98 34.59
C VAL A 17 -19.47 5.37 34.73
N SER A 18 -18.73 4.68 35.61
CA SER A 18 -17.28 4.91 35.77
C SER A 18 -16.52 4.68 34.46
N ALA A 19 -16.82 3.60 33.73
CA ALA A 19 -16.16 3.33 32.45
C ALA A 19 -16.49 4.40 31.38
N ALA A 20 -17.70 4.96 31.42
CA ALA A 20 -18.09 6.06 30.53
C ALA A 20 -17.36 7.36 30.89
N GLU A 21 -17.21 7.68 32.18
CA GLU A 21 -16.43 8.82 32.66
C GLU A 21 -14.94 8.70 32.28
N ASP A 22 -14.34 7.52 32.47
CA ASP A 22 -12.96 7.25 32.08
C ASP A 22 -12.76 7.39 30.56
N THR A 23 -13.71 6.88 29.77
CA THR A 23 -13.67 6.96 28.31
C THR A 23 -13.83 8.41 27.83
N LEU A 24 -14.71 9.19 28.49
CA LEU A 24 -14.88 10.61 28.20
C LEU A 24 -13.59 11.39 28.49
N ALA A 25 -12.99 11.20 29.66
CA ALA A 25 -11.74 11.85 30.03
C ALA A 25 -10.60 11.50 29.06
N ALA A 26 -10.53 10.24 28.62
CA ALA A 26 -9.56 9.81 27.61
C ALA A 26 -9.81 10.47 26.24
N ALA A 27 -11.08 10.59 25.81
CA ALA A 27 -11.44 11.24 24.56
C ALA A 27 -11.12 12.74 24.59
N GLU A 28 -11.43 13.43 25.69
CA GLU A 28 -11.08 14.85 25.88
C GLU A 28 -9.57 15.06 25.82
N SER A 29 -8.80 14.22 26.52
CA SER A 29 -7.33 14.25 26.46
C SER A 29 -6.81 14.07 25.03
N VAL A 30 -7.31 13.08 24.28
CA VAL A 30 -6.93 12.88 22.87
C VAL A 30 -7.28 14.11 22.02
N GLY A 31 -8.45 14.70 22.27
CA GLY A 31 -8.89 15.95 21.62
C GLY A 31 -7.89 17.09 21.85
N ASP A 32 -7.48 17.33 23.11
CA ASP A 32 -6.54 18.37 23.47
C ASP A 32 -5.19 18.20 22.76
N HIS A 33 -4.66 16.98 22.71
CA HIS A 33 -3.40 16.68 22.02
C HIS A 33 -3.50 16.94 20.50
N ILE A 34 -4.62 16.58 19.87
CA ILE A 34 -4.84 16.88 18.44
C ILE A 34 -4.93 18.39 18.23
N SER A 35 -5.64 19.12 19.09
CA SER A 35 -5.75 20.57 19.00
C SER A 35 -4.39 21.26 19.14
N GLN A 36 -3.54 20.81 20.06
CA GLN A 36 -2.17 21.30 20.18
C GLN A 36 -1.33 21.00 18.93
N LEU A 37 -1.45 19.80 18.37
CA LEU A 37 -0.76 19.44 17.13
C LEU A 37 -1.21 20.29 15.95
N LEU A 38 -2.52 20.55 15.83
CA LEU A 38 -3.08 21.40 14.77
C LEU A 38 -2.65 22.87 14.93
N ALA A 39 -2.57 23.37 16.17
CA ALA A 39 -2.05 24.71 16.44
C ALA A 39 -0.58 24.83 16.03
N ALA A 40 0.26 23.85 16.40
CA ALA A 40 1.65 23.81 15.99
C ALA A 40 1.81 23.73 14.46
N ALA A 41 0.98 22.93 13.78
CA ALA A 41 0.96 22.84 12.32
C ALA A 41 0.44 24.12 11.63
N ALA A 42 -0.33 24.95 12.31
CA ALA A 42 -0.76 26.25 11.80
C ALA A 42 0.36 27.31 11.89
N GLU A 43 1.21 27.21 12.91
CA GLU A 43 2.41 28.06 13.06
C GLU A 43 3.50 27.69 12.05
N ASP A 44 3.69 26.39 11.80
CA ASP A 44 4.62 25.87 10.81
C ASP A 44 3.97 24.75 9.97
N PRO A 45 3.40 25.10 8.80
CA PRO A 45 2.76 24.14 7.89
C PRO A 45 3.72 23.09 7.32
N ASP A 46 5.01 23.43 7.24
CA ASP A 46 6.03 22.58 6.63
C ASP A 46 6.71 21.68 7.66
N ALA A 47 6.53 21.91 8.97
CA ALA A 47 7.13 21.11 10.05
C ALA A 47 6.96 19.59 9.85
N VAL A 48 5.76 19.13 9.49
CA VAL A 48 5.49 17.70 9.23
C VAL A 48 6.18 17.25 7.94
N ALA A 49 6.23 18.12 6.93
CA ALA A 49 6.90 17.87 5.65
C ALA A 49 8.43 17.89 5.74
N GLU A 50 9.01 18.40 6.83
CA GLU A 50 10.44 18.36 7.11
C GLU A 50 10.87 17.11 7.89
N LEU A 51 9.94 16.41 8.54
CA LEU A 51 10.24 15.17 9.29
C LEU A 51 10.85 14.09 8.37
N PRO A 52 11.81 13.27 8.87
CA PRO A 52 12.27 12.08 8.17
C PRO A 52 11.09 11.19 7.72
N PRO A 53 11.16 10.53 6.55
CA PRO A 53 10.00 9.84 5.96
C PRO A 53 9.27 8.87 6.90
N LEU A 54 10.02 8.11 7.72
CA LEU A 54 9.44 7.18 8.68
C LEU A 54 8.72 7.90 9.84
N LEU A 55 9.36 8.95 10.39
CA LEU A 55 8.78 9.74 11.46
C LEU A 55 7.52 10.48 10.99
N ARG A 56 7.56 11.01 9.76
CA ARG A 56 6.40 11.63 9.11
C ARG A 56 5.24 10.66 8.92
N ALA A 57 5.51 9.43 8.51
CA ALA A 57 4.45 8.44 8.36
C ALA A 57 3.87 8.02 9.73
N ARG A 58 4.70 7.97 10.77
CA ARG A 58 4.27 7.72 12.16
C ARG A 58 3.35 8.83 12.68
N THR A 59 3.69 10.10 12.45
CA THR A 59 2.83 11.21 12.89
C THR A 59 1.45 11.16 12.20
N PHE A 60 1.41 10.91 10.88
CA PHE A 60 0.14 10.74 10.18
C PHE A 60 -0.68 9.54 10.68
N LEU A 61 -0.02 8.40 10.98
CA LEU A 61 -0.72 7.25 11.54
C LEU A 61 -1.31 7.55 12.93
N ALA A 62 -0.54 8.23 13.79
CA ALA A 62 -1.00 8.64 15.11
C ALA A 62 -2.22 9.57 15.03
N VAL A 63 -2.19 10.56 14.13
CA VAL A 63 -3.35 11.45 13.87
C VAL A 63 -4.56 10.65 13.38
N ALA A 64 -4.37 9.72 12.46
CA ALA A 64 -5.46 8.90 11.94
C ALA A 64 -6.07 7.98 13.02
N GLN A 65 -5.25 7.41 13.90
CA GLN A 65 -5.69 6.64 15.06
C GLN A 65 -6.49 7.52 16.03
N ALA A 66 -5.94 8.68 16.41
CA ALA A 66 -6.57 9.62 17.33
C ALA A 66 -7.92 10.14 16.80
N ALA A 67 -7.99 10.50 15.52
CA ALA A 67 -9.22 10.90 14.86
C ALA A 67 -10.24 9.75 14.81
N THR A 68 -9.81 8.52 14.54
CA THR A 68 -10.69 7.35 14.51
C THR A 68 -11.23 7.02 15.91
N SER A 69 -10.41 7.18 16.95
CA SER A 69 -10.85 7.01 18.35
C SER A 69 -11.92 8.02 18.75
N LEU A 70 -11.78 9.29 18.35
CA LEU A 70 -12.80 10.33 18.59
C LEU A 70 -14.09 10.09 17.79
N LEU A 71 -13.98 9.50 16.60
CA LEU A 71 -15.11 9.19 15.71
C LEU A 71 -15.76 7.81 15.99
N GLY A 72 -15.20 7.03 16.92
CA GLY A 72 -15.47 5.59 17.09
C GLY A 72 -16.89 5.18 17.48
N GLY A 73 -17.78 6.14 17.78
CA GLY A 73 -19.17 5.87 18.17
C GLY A 73 -20.21 6.01 17.05
N THR A 74 -19.89 6.61 15.90
CA THR A 74 -20.93 7.10 14.98
C THR A 74 -21.00 6.40 13.63
N ILE A 75 -20.06 5.53 13.26
CA ILE A 75 -20.02 4.99 11.88
C ILE A 75 -19.62 3.52 11.84
N LEU A 76 -20.46 2.68 11.22
CA LEU A 76 -20.15 1.28 10.87
C LEU A 76 -18.88 1.12 10.00
N SER A 77 -18.35 2.20 9.42
CA SER A 77 -17.08 2.24 8.71
C SER A 77 -15.85 2.24 9.63
N ALA A 78 -16.02 2.46 10.93
CA ALA A 78 -14.92 2.49 11.91
C ALA A 78 -14.18 1.14 11.97
N LEU A 79 -14.88 0.01 11.77
CA LEU A 79 -14.26 -1.33 11.77
C LEU A 79 -13.28 -1.51 10.60
N PHE A 80 -13.67 -1.11 9.38
CA PHE A 80 -12.79 -1.14 8.22
C PHE A 80 -11.62 -0.16 8.35
N LEU A 81 -11.84 1.01 8.98
CA LEU A 81 -10.77 1.96 9.26
C LEU A 81 -9.75 1.39 10.27
N LEU A 82 -10.21 0.69 11.32
CA LEU A 82 -9.34 0.03 12.28
C LEU A 82 -8.45 -1.04 11.61
N GLU A 83 -9.00 -1.87 10.73
CA GLU A 83 -8.23 -2.86 9.97
C GLU A 83 -7.20 -2.19 9.04
N ARG A 84 -7.56 -1.07 8.41
CA ARG A 84 -6.61 -0.31 7.58
C ARG A 84 -5.49 0.31 8.43
N LEU A 85 -5.81 0.82 9.62
CA LEU A 85 -4.82 1.38 10.54
C LEU A 85 -3.87 0.30 11.06
N SER A 86 -4.36 -0.90 11.37
CA SER A 86 -3.51 -2.01 11.80
C SER A 86 -2.55 -2.45 10.69
N LEU A 87 -3.01 -2.52 9.43
CA LEU A 87 -2.14 -2.82 8.29
C LEU A 87 -1.07 -1.73 8.07
N CYS A 88 -1.43 -0.46 8.21
CA CYS A 88 -0.48 0.66 8.13
C CYS A 88 0.56 0.58 9.27
N GLN A 89 0.12 0.24 10.49
CA GLN A 89 0.99 0.04 11.64
C GLN A 89 1.99 -1.09 11.40
N GLU A 90 1.53 -2.23 10.88
CA GLU A 90 2.38 -3.37 10.56
C GLU A 90 3.44 -3.02 9.50
N LYS A 91 3.03 -2.31 8.44
CA LYS A 91 3.96 -1.84 7.40
C LYS A 91 5.04 -0.93 7.96
N LEU A 92 4.67 0.01 8.83
CA LEU A 92 5.64 0.91 9.46
C LEU A 92 6.63 0.16 10.37
N ASN A 93 6.15 -0.81 11.14
CA ASN A 93 7.03 -1.65 11.96
C ASN A 93 8.07 -2.37 11.10
N ARG A 94 7.67 -2.94 9.95
CA ARG A 94 8.61 -3.59 9.01
C ARG A 94 9.66 -2.63 8.47
N PHE A 95 9.30 -1.38 8.20
CA PHE A 95 10.26 -0.37 7.74
C PHE A 95 11.24 0.04 8.84
N GLU A 96 10.81 0.10 10.10
CA GLU A 96 11.74 0.31 11.23
C GLU A 96 12.71 -0.85 11.40
N ASP A 97 12.25 -2.08 11.19
CA ASP A 97 13.12 -3.24 11.20
C ASP A 97 14.16 -3.17 10.07
N TRP A 98 13.80 -2.60 8.92
CA TRP A 98 14.71 -2.37 7.80
C TRP A 98 15.68 -1.22 8.05
N ASP A 99 15.23 -0.17 8.73
CA ASP A 99 16.06 0.97 9.12
C ASP A 99 17.12 0.56 10.15
N LYS A 100 16.73 -0.33 11.08
CA LYS A 100 17.62 -0.92 12.09
C LYS A 100 18.43 -2.10 11.58
N ALA A 101 18.05 -2.71 10.46
CA ALA A 101 18.78 -3.83 9.89
C ALA A 101 20.21 -3.38 9.58
N PRO A 102 21.24 -4.21 9.86
CA PRO A 102 22.57 -3.96 9.32
C PRO A 102 22.38 -3.69 7.84
N LEU A 103 22.95 -2.57 7.34
CA LEU A 103 22.93 -2.24 5.92
C LEU A 103 23.20 -3.53 5.19
N ARG A 104 22.15 -4.16 4.65
CA ARG A 104 22.35 -5.34 3.82
C ARG A 104 23.34 -4.78 2.82
N PRO A 105 24.51 -5.41 2.61
CA PRO A 105 25.26 -5.08 1.42
C PRO A 105 24.19 -5.19 0.36
N THR A 106 23.83 -4.05 -0.22
CA THR A 106 22.93 -4.08 -1.34
C THR A 106 23.61 -5.06 -2.30
N THR A 107 22.93 -5.51 -3.33
CA THR A 107 23.70 -5.98 -4.47
C THR A 107 24.49 -4.80 -5.09
N THR A 108 25.25 -4.03 -4.30
CA THR A 108 26.45 -3.29 -4.67
C THR A 108 27.32 -4.30 -5.38
N LEU A 109 27.21 -4.24 -6.69
CA LEU A 109 28.00 -5.00 -7.62
C LEU A 109 29.47 -4.72 -7.27
N ASN A 110 30.15 -5.69 -6.66
CA ASN A 110 31.55 -5.55 -6.31
C ASN A 110 32.35 -5.48 -7.62
N THR A 111 32.63 -4.26 -8.06
CA THR A 111 33.28 -3.98 -9.35
C THR A 111 34.65 -4.66 -9.45
N GLN A 112 35.34 -4.82 -8.32
CA GLN A 112 36.61 -5.55 -8.24
C GLN A 112 36.41 -7.06 -8.39
N ALA A 113 35.41 -7.65 -7.74
CA ALA A 113 35.08 -9.07 -7.89
C ALA A 113 34.58 -9.38 -9.31
N ALA A 114 33.75 -8.51 -9.88
CA ALA A 114 33.29 -8.62 -11.27
C ALA A 114 34.46 -8.49 -12.26
N ALA A 115 35.41 -7.57 -12.03
CA ALA A 115 36.61 -7.47 -12.85
C ALA A 115 37.50 -8.74 -12.77
N ARG A 116 37.62 -9.35 -11.58
CA ARG A 116 38.30 -10.64 -11.40
C ARG A 116 37.59 -11.77 -12.15
N PHE A 117 36.26 -11.84 -12.04
CA PHE A 117 35.45 -12.81 -12.78
C PHE A 117 35.62 -12.66 -14.30
N ILE A 118 35.55 -11.43 -14.82
CA ILE A 118 35.75 -11.14 -16.26
C ILE A 118 37.17 -11.51 -16.70
N GLY A 119 38.18 -11.25 -15.87
CA GLY A 119 39.57 -11.56 -16.19
C GLY A 119 39.85 -13.06 -16.27
N HIS A 120 39.36 -13.82 -15.29
CA HIS A 120 39.77 -15.20 -15.04
C HIS A 120 38.75 -16.25 -15.47
N SER A 121 37.44 -15.98 -15.36
CA SER A 121 36.39 -16.97 -15.66
C SER A 121 35.97 -16.97 -17.13
N LEU A 122 36.29 -15.91 -17.88
CA LEU A 122 35.93 -15.75 -19.30
C LEU A 122 37.16 -15.90 -20.21
N SER A 123 37.81 -17.07 -20.18
CA SER A 123 39.04 -17.36 -20.94
C SER A 123 38.89 -17.28 -22.46
N HIS A 124 37.67 -17.44 -22.98
CA HIS A 124 37.33 -17.40 -24.41
C HIS A 124 37.23 -15.98 -24.99
N LEU A 125 37.23 -14.94 -24.15
CA LEU A 125 37.12 -13.56 -24.60
C LEU A 125 38.48 -12.99 -25.03
N THR A 126 38.48 -12.22 -26.10
CA THR A 126 39.65 -11.43 -26.52
C THR A 126 39.96 -10.35 -25.48
N SER A 127 41.20 -9.85 -25.47
CA SER A 127 41.62 -8.78 -24.57
C SER A 127 40.72 -7.54 -24.65
N ASP A 128 40.25 -7.21 -25.85
CA ASP A 128 39.39 -6.05 -26.08
C ASP A 128 37.97 -6.29 -25.56
N GLN A 129 37.45 -7.52 -25.70
CA GLN A 129 36.17 -7.90 -25.10
C GLN A 129 36.22 -7.88 -23.58
N LYS A 130 37.31 -8.38 -22.97
CA LYS A 130 37.51 -8.31 -21.52
C LYS A 130 37.58 -6.86 -21.02
N ARG A 131 38.31 -5.99 -21.74
CA ARG A 131 38.44 -4.55 -21.42
C ARG A 131 37.09 -3.82 -21.52
N SER A 132 36.28 -4.14 -22.54
CA SER A 132 34.93 -3.62 -22.72
C SER A 132 33.97 -4.06 -21.60
N MET A 133 34.00 -5.34 -21.19
CA MET A 133 33.17 -5.81 -20.10
C MET A 133 33.57 -5.20 -18.75
N GLN A 134 34.87 -5.00 -18.52
CA GLN A 134 35.36 -4.35 -17.30
C GLN A 134 34.93 -2.87 -17.21
N SER A 135 34.93 -2.13 -18.32
CA SER A 135 34.46 -0.73 -18.31
C SER A 135 32.96 -0.63 -18.05
N ILE A 136 32.16 -1.57 -18.57
CA ILE A 136 30.72 -1.68 -18.27
C ILE A 136 30.51 -1.97 -16.77
N SER A 137 31.27 -2.91 -16.21
CA SER A 137 31.16 -3.30 -14.81
C SER A 137 31.60 -2.21 -13.82
N ARG A 138 32.46 -1.28 -14.23
CA ARG A 138 32.92 -0.15 -13.40
C ARG A 138 31.92 1.00 -13.35
N GLY A 139 30.84 0.95 -14.14
CA GLY A 139 29.91 2.08 -14.26
C GLY A 139 30.47 3.26 -15.04
N GLU A 140 31.66 3.14 -15.66
CA GLU A 140 32.26 4.12 -16.57
C GLU A 140 31.58 4.14 -17.95
N ARG A 141 30.25 3.97 -17.97
CA ARG A 141 29.48 4.36 -19.14
C ARG A 141 29.37 5.88 -19.13
N ARG A 142 29.91 6.53 -20.17
CA ARG A 142 29.33 7.80 -20.64
C ARG A 142 27.81 7.61 -20.65
N GLY A 143 27.14 8.40 -19.82
CA GLY A 143 25.76 8.22 -19.36
C GLY A 143 24.91 7.23 -20.14
N TRP A 144 24.65 6.08 -19.54
CA TRP A 144 23.29 5.53 -19.61
C TRP A 144 22.42 6.33 -18.64
N SER A 145 22.40 7.66 -18.77
CA SER A 145 21.19 8.40 -18.45
C SER A 145 20.11 7.70 -19.27
N GLY A 146 18.99 7.33 -18.65
CA GLY A 146 17.84 6.83 -19.38
C GLY A 146 17.39 7.87 -20.41
N GLN A 147 18.03 7.88 -21.58
CA GLN A 147 17.43 8.32 -22.81
C GLN A 147 16.25 7.37 -22.98
N LYS A 148 15.13 7.76 -22.36
CA LYS A 148 13.82 7.40 -22.85
C LYS A 148 13.95 7.56 -24.35
N ARG A 149 13.81 6.46 -25.09
CA ARG A 149 13.61 6.52 -26.53
C ARG A 149 12.62 7.65 -26.73
N LYS A 150 12.96 8.64 -27.56
CA LYS A 150 12.00 9.65 -27.98
C LYS A 150 10.73 8.89 -28.33
N THR A 151 9.67 9.11 -27.57
CA THR A 151 8.38 8.50 -27.82
C THR A 151 8.06 8.80 -29.27
N GLU A 152 8.01 7.77 -30.12
CA GLU A 152 7.43 7.90 -31.44
C GLU A 152 6.06 8.58 -31.28
N PRO A 153 5.64 9.44 -32.22
CA PRO A 153 4.33 10.06 -32.13
C PRO A 153 3.29 8.95 -31.94
N LEU A 154 2.63 8.96 -30.79
CA LEU A 154 1.59 7.99 -30.45
C LEU A 154 0.52 8.10 -31.55
N PRO A 155 0.10 6.98 -32.17
CA PRO A 155 -1.12 7.01 -32.97
C PRO A 155 -2.24 7.53 -32.07
N GLU A 156 -3.10 8.40 -32.61
CA GLU A 156 -4.21 9.04 -31.89
C GLU A 156 -4.88 8.02 -30.96
N LYS A 157 -4.75 8.24 -29.65
CA LYS A 157 -5.33 7.34 -28.65
C LYS A 157 -6.84 7.47 -28.78
N LYS A 158 -7.51 6.42 -29.29
CA LYS A 158 -8.96 6.26 -29.16
C LYS A 158 -9.33 6.58 -27.71
N SER A 159 -10.35 7.42 -27.50
CA SER A 159 -10.76 7.80 -26.15
C SER A 159 -11.07 6.54 -25.33
N VAL A 160 -10.80 6.59 -24.01
CA VAL A 160 -11.05 5.45 -23.11
C VAL A 160 -12.48 4.94 -23.29
N ARG A 161 -13.44 5.86 -23.45
CA ARG A 161 -14.84 5.55 -23.72
C ARG A 161 -15.04 4.74 -25.00
N ALA A 162 -14.40 5.13 -26.10
CA ALA A 162 -14.49 4.39 -27.37
C ALA A 162 -13.84 3.00 -27.28
N ALA A 163 -12.72 2.87 -26.56
CA ALA A 163 -12.08 1.59 -26.32
C ALA A 163 -12.94 0.66 -25.44
N THR A 164 -13.60 1.20 -24.42
CA THR A 164 -14.55 0.44 -23.58
C THR A 164 -15.78 0.01 -24.37
N GLU A 165 -16.33 0.88 -25.21
CA GLU A 165 -17.50 0.57 -26.04
C GLU A 165 -17.19 -0.53 -27.07
N GLU A 166 -16.02 -0.46 -27.72
CA GLU A 166 -15.55 -1.49 -28.65
C GLU A 166 -15.34 -2.85 -27.95
N PHE A 167 -14.77 -2.83 -26.74
CA PHE A 167 -14.61 -4.04 -25.93
C PHE A 167 -15.95 -4.66 -25.53
N LEU A 168 -16.92 -3.85 -25.07
CA LEU A 168 -18.25 -4.32 -24.69
C LEU A 168 -19.04 -4.86 -25.89
N ALA A 169 -18.95 -4.19 -27.05
CA ALA A 169 -19.58 -4.66 -28.28
C ALA A 169 -19.00 -6.01 -28.73
N LYS A 170 -17.68 -6.17 -28.64
CA LYS A 170 -17.02 -7.44 -28.96
C LYS A 170 -17.41 -8.56 -27.99
N ALA A 171 -17.46 -8.28 -26.69
CA ALA A 171 -17.89 -9.24 -25.69
C ALA A 171 -19.36 -9.65 -25.89
N ALA A 172 -20.25 -8.71 -26.22
CA ALA A 172 -21.64 -9.00 -26.54
C ALA A 172 -21.77 -9.90 -27.79
N GLN A 173 -20.94 -9.67 -28.81
CA GLN A 173 -20.89 -10.50 -30.01
C GLN A 173 -20.37 -11.92 -29.73
N GLU A 174 -19.37 -12.07 -28.86
CA GLU A 174 -18.87 -13.38 -28.42
C GLU A 174 -19.91 -14.11 -27.56
N LEU A 175 -20.70 -13.40 -26.76
CA LEU A 175 -21.76 -13.97 -25.91
C LEU A 175 -22.99 -14.43 -26.72
N ILE A 176 -23.34 -13.71 -27.79
CA ILE A 176 -24.50 -14.01 -28.66
C ILE A 176 -24.17 -15.12 -29.69
N GLY A 177 -22.91 -15.59 -29.72
CA GLY A 177 -22.52 -16.82 -30.39
C GLY A 177 -22.49 -16.70 -31.92
N HIS A 178 -21.31 -16.43 -32.47
CA HIS A 178 -21.00 -16.87 -33.83
C HIS A 178 -20.78 -18.39 -33.77
N SER A 179 -21.63 -19.15 -34.46
CA SER A 179 -21.64 -20.61 -34.49
C SER A 179 -20.48 -21.20 -35.30
N ASP A 180 -19.26 -20.74 -35.08
CA ASP A 180 -18.06 -21.41 -35.56
C ASP A 180 -17.31 -21.98 -34.36
N SER A 181 -17.67 -23.24 -34.10
CA SER A 181 -17.05 -24.16 -33.14
C SER A 181 -15.52 -24.06 -33.07
N ARG A 182 -15.00 -23.17 -32.23
CA ARG A 182 -13.63 -23.26 -31.73
C ARG A 182 -13.50 -22.58 -30.37
N VAL A 183 -14.19 -23.15 -29.38
CA VAL A 183 -13.96 -22.84 -27.98
C VAL A 183 -12.50 -23.17 -27.64
N LYS A 184 -11.69 -22.14 -27.42
CA LYS A 184 -10.37 -22.25 -26.79
C LYS A 184 -10.43 -21.50 -25.47
N GLY A 185 -10.95 -22.18 -24.46
CA GLY A 185 -10.99 -21.72 -23.07
C GLY A 185 -11.21 -22.92 -22.14
N PRO A 186 -10.63 -22.93 -20.92
CA PRO A 186 -10.69 -24.07 -20.01
C PRO A 186 -12.03 -24.10 -19.26
N VAL A 187 -13.11 -24.43 -19.97
CA VAL A 187 -14.40 -24.76 -19.36
C VAL A 187 -14.82 -26.11 -19.92
N LEU A 188 -14.57 -27.15 -19.13
CA LEU A 188 -15.13 -28.47 -19.35
C LEU A 188 -16.61 -28.41 -18.93
N LEU A 189 -17.51 -28.39 -19.91
CA LEU A 189 -18.89 -28.78 -19.69
C LEU A 189 -18.89 -30.31 -19.63
N ILE A 190 -19.04 -30.86 -18.44
CA ILE A 190 -19.38 -32.26 -18.24
C ILE A 190 -20.86 -32.36 -18.60
N SER A 191 -21.18 -33.06 -19.68
CA SER A 191 -22.54 -33.52 -19.94
C SER A 191 -22.79 -34.73 -19.07
N ASP A 192 -23.72 -34.62 -18.13
CA ASP A 192 -24.35 -35.76 -17.48
C ASP A 192 -25.29 -36.38 -18.52
N GLU A 193 -24.92 -37.54 -19.09
CA GLU A 193 -25.83 -38.37 -19.87
C GLU A 193 -26.52 -39.36 -18.92
N ASP A 194 -27.85 -39.26 -18.91
CA ASP A 194 -28.80 -39.95 -18.03
C ASP A 194 -28.84 -41.48 -18.20
N GLU A 195 -29.18 -42.16 -17.10
CA GLU A 195 -29.66 -43.56 -17.06
C GLU A 195 -31.03 -43.68 -17.75
N ASP A 196 -31.14 -44.58 -18.75
CA ASP A 196 -32.21 -45.59 -18.95
C ASP A 196 -32.02 -46.40 -20.25
#